data_AF-A0A1U7GM83-F1
#
_entry.id   AF-A0A1U7GM83-F1
#
_cell.length_a   1.000
_cell.length_b   1.000
_cell.length_c   1.000
_cell.angle_alpha   90.00
_cell.angle_beta   90.00
_cell.angle_gamma   90.00
#
_symmetry.space_group_name_H-M   'P 1'
#
loop_
_entity.id
_entity.type
_entity.pdbx_description
1 polymer ?
#
loop_
_entity_poly.entity_id
_entity_poly.type
_entity_poly.pdbx_seq_one_letter_code
_entity_poly.pdbx_strand_id
1 'polypeptide(L)'
;MTTGAGLWDNDSAHISKRRTLVRTASEGPLMQPHVSALPPLDLQPPAVAPAARRNLARALATAALALALTVPLALLAGRLWGEWSLLMQEERSVASAAVIGFHNVYPAISRAVHPEPWHRAEGADVFIWSGWKHGEGHRWFKLAAGDCDLATLGDPIGRDVARAIDHPEVETGGGEIWARMPEEVDVAGFATGQTACAYPKLVLGKVLVVNDVIDGLPRLVHHDPFQGPERGPDVAVYDSRVDGRRITMGSCGFSMGRRHVLYDRGTESLWVDRGDGLEAFSGKLKGKTLALVGRLPTTSWSDWRSDNPGTRLLVGALPAPAATAAE
;
A
#
# COMPACT_ATOMS: atom_id res chain seq x y z
N MET A 1 34.03 -39.33 26.55
CA MET A 1 34.91 -39.53 25.38
C MET A 1 35.30 -38.13 24.89
N THR A 2 36.47 -37.55 25.23
CA THR A 2 37.81 -37.75 24.60
C THR A 2 37.81 -37.48 23.09
N THR A 3 38.65 -36.64 22.46
CA THR A 3 39.78 -35.72 22.84
C THR A 3 40.07 -34.80 21.62
N GLY A 4 40.85 -33.71 21.62
CA GLY A 4 41.70 -33.02 22.62
C GLY A 4 41.70 -31.48 22.37
N ALA A 5 42.48 -30.63 23.05
CA ALA A 5 43.95 -30.38 23.03
C ALA A 5 44.45 -29.61 21.78
N GLY A 6 45.25 -28.53 21.87
CA GLY A 6 46.00 -28.04 23.05
C GLY A 6 46.27 -26.53 23.10
N LEU A 7 46.66 -26.10 24.30
CA LEU A 7 47.00 -24.76 24.75
C LEU A 7 48.51 -24.53 24.61
N TRP A 8 48.97 -23.33 24.26
CA TRP A 8 50.36 -22.91 24.40
C TRP A 8 50.43 -21.52 25.04
N ASP A 9 50.88 -21.49 26.28
CA ASP A 9 51.36 -20.30 26.99
C ASP A 9 52.39 -20.79 28.01
N ASN A 10 53.61 -20.21 28.02
CA ASN A 10 54.46 -20.20 29.20
C ASN A 10 55.69 -19.26 29.07
N ASP A 11 55.56 -18.13 29.77
CA ASP A 11 56.47 -17.67 30.84
C ASP A 11 57.89 -17.14 30.60
N SER A 12 58.33 -16.37 31.59
CA SER A 12 59.46 -15.43 31.53
C SER A 12 60.70 -15.84 32.35
N ALA A 13 61.86 -15.39 31.87
CA ALA A 13 63.03 -14.89 32.61
C ALA A 13 63.60 -15.65 33.85
N HIS A 14 64.94 -15.81 33.89
CA HIS A 14 65.74 -15.38 35.06
C HIS A 14 67.24 -15.19 34.74
N ILE A 15 67.97 -14.55 35.65
CA ILE A 15 69.26 -13.86 35.48
C ILE A 15 70.37 -14.48 36.35
N SER A 16 71.63 -14.57 35.90
CA SER A 16 72.80 -14.36 36.81
C SER A 16 74.18 -14.06 36.17
N LYS A 17 74.59 -12.79 36.30
CA LYS A 17 75.92 -12.20 36.61
C LYS A 17 77.20 -13.08 36.67
N ARG A 18 78.32 -12.54 36.15
CA ARG A 18 79.63 -12.44 36.86
C ARG A 18 80.39 -11.13 36.54
N ARG A 19 81.10 -10.59 37.54
CA ARG A 19 81.99 -9.40 37.52
C ARG A 19 83.41 -9.78 37.02
N THR A 20 84.11 -8.99 36.19
CA THR A 20 84.91 -7.76 36.47
C THR A 20 86.21 -7.98 37.26
N LEU A 21 87.36 -7.68 36.63
CA LEU A 21 88.66 -7.13 37.11
C LEU A 21 89.62 -7.17 35.88
N VAL A 22 90.11 -6.11 35.23
CA VAL A 22 90.89 -4.90 35.63
C VAL A 22 92.42 -5.11 35.66
N ARG A 23 93.12 -4.23 34.91
CA ARG A 23 94.48 -3.64 35.08
C ARG A 23 95.69 -4.10 34.22
N THR A 24 96.23 -3.12 33.44
CA THR A 24 97.67 -2.74 33.20
C THR A 24 98.69 -3.75 32.64
N ALA A 25 99.80 -3.39 31.95
CA ALA A 25 100.29 -2.22 31.17
C ALA A 25 101.72 -2.56 30.62
N SER A 26 102.41 -1.63 29.90
CA SER A 26 103.82 -1.73 29.38
C SER A 26 103.95 -2.52 28.05
N GLU A 27 104.21 -1.91 26.87
CA GLU A 27 105.49 -1.42 26.29
C GLU A 27 106.54 -2.54 26.06
N GLY A 28 107.22 -2.73 24.92
CA GLY A 28 107.36 -2.09 23.59
C GLY A 28 108.59 -2.72 22.86
N PRO A 29 109.23 -2.15 21.81
CA PRO A 29 108.76 -1.51 20.58
C PRO A 29 109.37 -2.16 19.29
N LEU A 30 109.00 -1.70 18.08
CA LEU A 30 109.95 -1.27 17.03
C LEU A 30 109.27 -0.61 15.81
N MET A 31 110.00 0.32 15.19
CA MET A 31 109.61 1.37 14.23
C MET A 31 109.03 0.90 12.88
N GLN A 32 108.33 1.83 12.17
CA GLN A 32 108.47 2.25 10.75
C GLN A 32 107.42 3.39 10.47
N PRO A 33 107.52 4.26 9.43
CA PRO A 33 107.69 5.70 9.68
C PRO A 33 106.52 6.64 9.31
N HIS A 34 106.74 7.93 9.60
CA HIS A 34 105.83 9.09 9.45
C HIS A 34 105.19 9.29 8.06
N VAL A 35 103.92 9.73 8.08
CA VAL A 35 103.29 10.60 7.06
C VAL A 35 102.57 11.74 7.80
N SER A 36 102.80 12.98 7.38
CA SER A 36 102.17 14.17 7.99
C SER A 36 100.71 14.32 7.58
N ALA A 37 99.84 14.64 8.53
CA ALA A 37 98.44 15.00 8.29
C ALA A 37 98.15 16.45 8.73
N LEU A 38 97.30 17.13 7.98
CA LEU A 38 96.92 18.55 8.14
C LEU A 38 96.03 18.78 9.39
N PRO A 39 95.96 20.02 9.93
CA PRO A 39 95.12 20.32 11.09
C PRO A 39 93.62 20.23 10.78
N PRO A 40 92.76 19.90 11.76
CA PRO A 40 91.33 19.68 11.54
C PRO A 40 90.55 21.00 11.35
N LEU A 41 89.57 20.98 10.45
CA LEU A 41 88.51 21.99 10.41
C LEU A 41 87.49 21.74 11.53
N ASP A 42 87.16 22.78 12.29
CA ASP A 42 86.02 22.77 13.21
C ASP A 42 84.72 22.96 12.40
N LEU A 43 83.82 21.96 12.45
CA LEU A 43 82.52 21.99 11.77
C LEU A 43 81.39 21.90 12.81
N GLN A 44 80.75 23.04 13.07
CA GLN A 44 79.64 23.14 14.01
C GLN A 44 78.34 22.60 13.37
N PRO A 45 77.63 21.65 14.00
CA PRO A 45 76.44 21.05 13.40
C PRO A 45 75.25 22.02 13.37
N PRO A 46 74.39 21.97 12.32
CA PRO A 46 73.27 22.89 12.17
C PRO A 46 72.16 22.63 13.21
N ALA A 47 71.47 23.70 13.61
CA ALA A 47 70.45 23.67 14.66
C ALA A 47 69.26 22.75 14.30
N VAL A 48 68.94 21.82 15.20
CA VAL A 48 67.79 20.92 15.05
C VAL A 48 66.50 21.62 15.49
N ALA A 49 65.53 21.77 14.58
CA ALA A 49 64.24 22.38 14.88
C ALA A 49 63.43 21.54 15.91
N PRO A 50 62.70 22.18 16.85
CA PRO A 50 62.05 21.49 17.97
C PRO A 50 60.90 20.57 17.53
N ALA A 51 60.91 19.34 18.06
CA ALA A 51 60.03 18.24 17.63
C ALA A 51 58.52 18.56 17.67
N ALA A 52 58.07 19.44 18.58
CA ALA A 52 56.68 19.85 18.70
C ALA A 52 56.09 20.42 17.39
N ARG A 53 56.87 21.21 16.62
CA ARG A 53 56.42 21.76 15.33
C ARG A 53 56.24 20.67 14.26
N ARG A 54 57.06 19.61 14.27
CA ARG A 54 56.92 18.47 13.35
C ARG A 54 55.69 17.62 13.66
N ASN A 55 55.32 17.49 14.94
CA ASN A 55 54.14 16.73 15.34
C ASN A 55 52.83 17.47 14.99
N LEU A 56 52.76 18.78 15.20
CA LEU A 56 51.61 19.61 14.75
C LEU A 56 51.45 19.58 13.22
N ALA A 57 52.54 19.71 12.46
CA ALA A 57 52.50 19.63 11.00
C ALA A 57 51.99 18.26 10.49
N ARG A 58 52.38 17.16 11.16
CA ARG A 58 51.85 15.82 10.85
C ARG A 58 50.37 15.69 11.18
N ALA A 59 49.92 16.18 12.33
CA ALA A 59 48.51 16.16 12.72
C ALA A 59 47.63 16.94 11.73
N LEU A 60 48.06 18.12 11.30
CA LEU A 60 47.38 18.92 10.28
C LEU A 60 47.38 18.22 8.90
N ALA A 61 48.50 17.61 8.49
CA ALA A 61 48.56 16.87 7.24
C ALA A 61 47.66 15.62 7.24
N THR A 62 47.59 14.88 8.35
CA THR A 62 46.66 13.74 8.49
C THR A 62 45.21 14.19 8.54
N ALA A 63 44.90 15.31 9.20
CA ALA A 63 43.55 15.88 9.21
C ALA A 63 43.14 16.35 7.81
N ALA A 64 44.03 17.02 7.07
CA ALA A 64 43.79 17.44 5.69
C ALA A 64 43.59 16.26 4.74
N LEU A 65 44.39 15.19 4.87
CA LEU A 65 44.24 13.96 4.08
C LEU A 65 42.93 13.24 4.42
N ALA A 66 42.57 13.15 5.69
CA ALA A 66 41.29 12.59 6.12
C ALA A 66 40.11 13.38 5.53
N LEU A 67 40.15 14.72 5.61
CA LEU A 67 39.10 15.59 5.05
C LEU A 67 39.02 15.47 3.52
N ALA A 68 40.16 15.39 2.84
CA ALA A 68 40.25 15.18 1.39
C ALA A 68 39.74 13.81 0.92
N LEU A 69 39.61 12.82 1.82
CA LEU A 69 38.98 11.53 1.55
C LEU A 69 37.50 11.52 1.95
N THR A 70 37.16 12.01 3.15
CA THR A 70 35.79 11.93 3.69
C THR A 70 34.81 12.86 2.99
N VAL A 71 35.21 14.06 2.58
CA VAL A 71 34.34 15.01 1.89
C VAL A 71 33.87 14.47 0.52
N PRO A 72 34.75 14.03 -0.41
CA PRO A 72 34.28 13.45 -1.66
C PRO A 72 33.53 12.13 -1.46
N LEU A 73 33.90 11.29 -0.47
CA LEU A 73 33.11 10.10 -0.12
C LEU A 73 31.68 10.44 0.32
N ALA A 74 31.51 11.47 1.17
CA ALA A 74 30.20 11.92 1.62
C ALA A 74 29.36 12.53 0.47
N LEU A 75 30.00 13.29 -0.43
CA LEU A 75 29.32 13.84 -1.62
C LEU A 75 28.89 12.72 -2.60
N LEU A 76 29.76 11.74 -2.84
CA LEU A 76 29.42 10.57 -3.66
C LEU A 76 28.33 9.71 -3.01
N ALA A 77 28.39 9.49 -1.70
CA ALA A 77 27.36 8.76 -0.96
C ALA A 77 26.01 9.49 -1.00
N GLY A 78 25.99 10.82 -0.81
CA GLY A 78 24.78 11.63 -0.92
C GLY A 78 24.18 11.61 -2.33
N ARG A 79 25.02 11.63 -3.37
CA ARG A 79 24.59 11.50 -4.77
C ARG A 79 24.03 10.11 -5.07
N LEU A 80 24.74 9.05 -4.68
CA LEU A 80 24.29 7.66 -4.83
C LEU A 80 22.98 7.42 -4.08
N TRP A 81 22.83 8.00 -2.89
CA TRP A 81 21.57 7.94 -2.13
C TRP A 81 20.43 8.63 -2.86
N GLY A 82 20.68 9.80 -3.46
CA GLY A 82 19.72 10.50 -4.32
C GLY A 82 19.30 9.66 -5.53
N GLU A 83 20.26 9.17 -6.32
CA GLU A 83 20.03 8.33 -7.49
C GLU A 83 19.30 7.02 -7.11
N TRP A 84 19.68 6.36 -6.01
CA TRP A 84 19.00 5.18 -5.48
C TRP A 84 17.56 5.48 -5.02
N SER A 85 17.35 6.58 -4.30
CA SER A 85 16.01 6.97 -3.82
C SER A 85 15.05 7.30 -4.96
N LEU A 86 15.56 7.91 -6.05
CA LEU A 86 14.79 8.19 -7.25
C LEU A 86 14.43 6.90 -8.00
N LEU A 87 15.38 5.97 -8.15
CA LEU A 87 15.14 4.65 -8.75
C LEU A 87 14.09 3.85 -7.96
N MET A 88 14.19 3.83 -6.62
CA MET A 88 13.19 3.20 -5.75
C MET A 88 11.80 3.87 -5.87
N GLN A 89 11.74 5.18 -6.10
CA GLN A 89 10.48 5.89 -6.33
C GLN A 89 9.89 5.59 -7.71
N GLU A 90 10.72 5.48 -8.74
CA GLU A 90 10.32 5.09 -10.09
C GLU A 90 9.81 3.64 -10.11
N GLU A 91 10.50 2.70 -9.45
CA GLU A 91 10.08 1.31 -9.31
C GLU A 91 8.69 1.19 -8.65
N ARG A 92 8.42 1.93 -7.56
CA ARG A 92 7.08 2.01 -6.94
C ARG A 92 6.03 2.64 -7.86
N SER A 93 6.40 3.64 -8.66
CA SER A 93 5.49 4.25 -9.63
C SER A 93 5.08 3.28 -10.76
N VAL A 94 6.01 2.41 -11.19
CA VAL A 94 5.73 1.36 -12.18
C VAL A 94 4.89 0.24 -11.56
N ALA A 95 5.19 -0.17 -10.32
CA ALA A 95 4.42 -1.18 -9.60
C ALA A 95 2.97 -0.73 -9.38
N SER A 96 2.76 0.49 -8.88
CA SER A 96 1.41 1.06 -8.68
C SER A 96 0.64 1.32 -9.99
N ALA A 97 1.33 1.48 -11.12
CA ALA A 97 0.73 1.59 -12.45
C ALA A 97 0.40 0.23 -13.12
N ALA A 98 0.71 -0.91 -12.47
CA ALA A 98 0.48 -2.24 -13.03
C ALA A 98 -1.02 -2.52 -13.25
N VAL A 99 -1.37 -3.01 -14.44
CA VAL A 99 -2.75 -3.35 -14.79
C VAL A 99 -3.16 -4.66 -14.12
N ILE A 100 -3.90 -4.54 -13.00
CA ILE A 100 -4.50 -5.69 -12.32
C ILE A 100 -5.72 -6.16 -13.11
N GLY A 101 -5.61 -7.33 -13.72
CA GLY A 101 -6.61 -7.93 -14.62
C GLY A 101 -7.81 -8.57 -13.90
N PHE A 102 -8.56 -7.81 -13.11
CA PHE A 102 -9.74 -8.32 -12.37
C PHE A 102 -10.78 -8.98 -13.28
N HIS A 103 -11.22 -10.19 -12.93
CA HIS A 103 -12.06 -11.02 -13.78
C HIS A 103 -13.50 -10.51 -13.86
N ASN A 104 -14.04 -10.39 -15.07
CA ASN A 104 -15.41 -9.93 -15.37
C ASN A 104 -15.80 -8.56 -14.78
N VAL A 105 -14.83 -7.72 -14.39
CA VAL A 105 -15.08 -6.36 -13.88
C VAL A 105 -15.05 -5.35 -15.03
N TYR A 106 -16.21 -5.08 -15.62
CA TYR A 106 -16.38 -4.09 -16.69
C TYR A 106 -17.75 -3.38 -16.63
N PRO A 107 -17.84 -2.09 -17.03
CA PRO A 107 -19.10 -1.37 -17.04
C PRO A 107 -20.04 -1.86 -18.15
N ALA A 108 -21.35 -1.87 -17.89
CA ALA A 108 -22.37 -2.19 -18.88
C ALA A 108 -22.84 -0.92 -19.61
N ILE A 109 -21.94 -0.31 -20.39
CA ILE A 109 -22.20 0.98 -21.05
C ILE A 109 -23.33 0.84 -22.09
N SER A 110 -24.48 1.44 -21.78
CA SER A 110 -25.54 1.71 -22.75
C SER A 110 -25.16 2.92 -23.62
N ARG A 111 -25.34 2.81 -24.94
CA ARG A 111 -25.27 3.97 -25.87
C ARG A 111 -26.61 4.68 -26.05
N ALA A 112 -27.68 4.20 -25.42
CA ALA A 112 -28.98 4.84 -25.51
C ALA A 112 -28.99 6.11 -24.64
N VAL A 113 -29.18 7.25 -25.29
CA VAL A 113 -29.45 8.53 -24.62
C VAL A 113 -30.86 8.48 -24.01
N HIS A 114 -31.05 9.09 -22.85
CA HIS A 114 -32.38 9.25 -22.26
C HIS A 114 -33.21 10.28 -23.04
N PRO A 115 -34.56 10.19 -23.01
CA PRO A 115 -35.40 11.29 -23.46
C PRO A 115 -35.15 12.56 -22.65
N GLU A 116 -35.55 13.70 -23.21
CA GLU A 116 -35.64 14.97 -22.49
C GLU A 116 -37.10 15.43 -22.41
N PRO A 117 -37.65 15.67 -21.21
CA PRO A 117 -37.04 15.44 -19.90
C PRO A 117 -36.84 13.93 -19.58
N TRP A 118 -35.77 13.60 -18.84
CA TRP A 118 -35.48 12.24 -18.37
C TRP A 118 -36.39 11.76 -17.22
N HIS A 119 -37.29 12.62 -16.75
CA HIS A 119 -38.36 12.29 -15.83
C HIS A 119 -39.73 12.69 -16.41
N ARG A 120 -40.81 12.06 -15.95
CA ARG A 120 -42.18 12.53 -16.20
C ARG A 120 -43.10 12.21 -15.02
N ALA A 121 -44.14 13.02 -14.86
CA ALA A 121 -45.19 12.78 -13.86
C ALA A 121 -46.48 12.34 -14.57
N GLU A 122 -47.14 11.32 -14.02
CA GLU A 122 -48.41 10.77 -14.51
C GLU A 122 -49.36 10.63 -13.31
N GLY A 123 -50.18 11.66 -13.06
CA GLY A 123 -51.10 11.69 -11.92
C GLY A 123 -50.35 11.69 -10.58
N ALA A 124 -50.50 10.61 -9.80
CA ALA A 124 -49.84 10.44 -8.51
C ALA A 124 -48.46 9.74 -8.61
N ASP A 125 -48.04 9.36 -9.82
CA ASP A 125 -46.81 8.62 -10.08
C ASP A 125 -45.75 9.51 -10.76
N VAL A 126 -44.48 9.23 -10.47
CA VAL A 126 -43.32 9.84 -11.11
C VAL A 126 -42.44 8.75 -11.69
N PHE A 127 -42.03 8.93 -12.94
CA PHE A 127 -41.18 8.01 -13.67
C PHE A 127 -39.81 8.65 -13.93
N ILE A 128 -38.74 7.99 -13.46
CA ILE A 128 -37.34 8.39 -13.68
C ILE A 128 -36.71 7.39 -14.65
N TRP A 129 -36.03 7.88 -15.69
CA TRP A 129 -35.39 7.01 -16.68
C TRP A 129 -34.35 6.08 -16.05
N SER A 130 -34.35 4.80 -16.46
CA SER A 130 -33.51 3.74 -15.88
C SER A 130 -32.72 2.94 -16.93
N GLY A 131 -32.45 3.56 -18.08
CA GLY A 131 -31.73 2.96 -19.20
C GLY A 131 -32.63 2.44 -20.31
N TRP A 132 -32.05 1.61 -21.17
CA TRP A 132 -32.72 1.02 -22.32
C TRP A 132 -32.46 -0.49 -22.36
N LYS A 133 -33.42 -1.27 -22.87
CA LYS A 133 -33.26 -2.71 -23.08
C LYS A 133 -33.77 -3.09 -24.48
N HIS A 134 -33.00 -3.92 -25.18
CA HIS A 134 -33.37 -4.41 -26.51
C HIS A 134 -34.69 -5.19 -26.45
N GLY A 135 -35.61 -4.90 -27.38
CA GLY A 135 -36.96 -5.44 -27.41
C GLY A 135 -37.98 -4.76 -26.49
N GLU A 136 -37.54 -4.02 -25.46
CA GLU A 136 -38.44 -3.31 -24.52
C GLU A 136 -38.42 -1.78 -24.69
N GLY A 137 -37.30 -1.21 -25.17
CA GLY A 137 -37.13 0.24 -25.29
C GLY A 137 -36.63 0.89 -24.00
N HIS A 138 -37.04 2.13 -23.75
CA HIS A 138 -36.67 2.88 -22.54
C HIS A 138 -37.39 2.33 -21.30
N ARG A 139 -36.62 2.07 -20.24
CA ARG A 139 -37.11 1.62 -18.94
C ARG A 139 -37.17 2.78 -17.97
N TRP A 140 -38.01 2.63 -16.95
CA TRP A 140 -38.29 3.69 -15.98
C TRP A 140 -38.43 3.08 -14.58
N PHE A 141 -37.83 3.71 -13.58
CA PHE A 141 -38.23 3.47 -12.19
C PHE A 141 -39.52 4.23 -11.92
N LYS A 142 -40.46 3.59 -11.22
CA LYS A 142 -41.74 4.16 -10.82
C LYS A 142 -41.72 4.50 -9.33
N LEU A 143 -41.99 5.76 -9.01
CA LEU A 143 -42.04 6.31 -7.66
C LEU A 143 -43.42 6.96 -7.42
N ALA A 144 -43.83 7.13 -6.17
CA ALA A 144 -44.97 7.98 -5.86
C ALA A 144 -44.56 9.46 -5.82
N ALA A 145 -45.47 10.36 -6.19
CA ALA A 145 -45.26 11.80 -6.08
C ALA A 145 -44.98 12.19 -4.61
N GLY A 146 -43.83 12.82 -4.38
CA GLY A 146 -43.35 13.19 -3.05
C GLY A 146 -42.40 12.16 -2.39
N ASP A 147 -42.09 11.02 -3.02
CA ASP A 147 -41.06 10.09 -2.53
C ASP A 147 -39.64 10.70 -2.58
N CYS A 148 -39.39 11.58 -3.55
CA CYS A 148 -38.14 12.32 -3.69
C CYS A 148 -38.37 13.74 -4.25
N ASP A 149 -37.50 14.68 -3.89
CA ASP A 149 -37.41 15.96 -4.59
C ASP A 149 -36.58 15.77 -5.87
N LEU A 150 -37.23 15.92 -7.03
CA LEU A 150 -36.61 15.79 -8.35
C LEU A 150 -35.46 16.78 -8.55
N ALA A 151 -35.49 17.96 -7.90
CA ALA A 151 -34.41 18.95 -8.01
C ALA A 151 -33.11 18.50 -7.30
N THR A 152 -33.16 17.47 -6.46
CA THR A 152 -31.99 16.89 -5.78
C THR A 152 -31.36 15.72 -6.53
N LEU A 153 -31.96 15.29 -7.64
CA LEU A 153 -31.47 14.15 -8.42
C LEU A 153 -30.33 14.55 -9.36
N GLY A 154 -29.35 13.67 -9.49
CA GLY A 154 -28.34 13.73 -10.55
C GLY A 154 -28.86 13.17 -11.86
N ASP A 155 -28.25 13.60 -12.96
CA ASP A 155 -28.53 13.15 -14.32
C ASP A 155 -28.42 11.60 -14.46
N PRO A 156 -29.45 10.90 -14.99
CA PRO A 156 -29.49 9.45 -14.95
C PRO A 156 -28.72 8.80 -16.12
N ILE A 157 -27.61 8.14 -15.82
CA ILE A 157 -26.84 7.32 -16.79
C ILE A 157 -27.47 5.94 -17.06
N GLY A 158 -28.49 5.56 -16.29
CA GLY A 158 -29.25 4.31 -16.44
C GLY A 158 -28.75 3.17 -15.54
N ARG A 159 -29.65 2.23 -15.23
CA ARG A 159 -29.38 1.20 -14.21
C ARG A 159 -28.37 0.15 -14.65
N ASP A 160 -27.59 -0.34 -13.69
CA ASP A 160 -26.50 -1.32 -13.84
C ASP A 160 -25.34 -0.93 -14.79
N VAL A 161 -25.16 0.36 -15.15
CA VAL A 161 -23.95 0.80 -15.87
C VAL A 161 -22.69 0.48 -15.07
N ALA A 162 -22.67 0.84 -13.78
CA ALA A 162 -21.85 0.17 -12.79
C ALA A 162 -22.53 -1.17 -12.43
N ARG A 163 -22.00 -2.26 -12.97
CA ARG A 163 -22.59 -3.59 -12.79
C ARG A 163 -22.19 -4.15 -11.42
N ALA A 164 -23.17 -4.29 -10.53
CA ALA A 164 -22.96 -4.92 -9.23
C ALA A 164 -22.46 -6.37 -9.35
N ILE A 165 -21.61 -6.80 -8.42
CA ILE A 165 -21.13 -8.19 -8.34
C ILE A 165 -22.10 -9.01 -7.47
N ASP A 166 -22.73 -10.04 -8.04
CA ASP A 166 -23.68 -10.90 -7.32
C ASP A 166 -23.08 -12.22 -6.83
N HIS A 167 -21.98 -12.63 -7.46
CA HIS A 167 -21.20 -13.82 -7.13
C HIS A 167 -19.72 -13.43 -7.09
N PRO A 168 -19.20 -13.00 -5.93
CA PRO A 168 -17.81 -12.61 -5.79
C PRO A 168 -16.86 -13.75 -6.13
N GLU A 169 -15.89 -13.46 -7.01
CA GLU A 169 -14.73 -14.31 -7.19
C GLU A 169 -13.66 -13.88 -6.19
N VAL A 170 -13.13 -14.83 -5.42
CA VAL A 170 -12.22 -14.55 -4.31
C VAL A 170 -10.98 -15.45 -4.33
N GLU A 171 -9.83 -14.85 -4.04
CA GLU A 171 -8.59 -15.54 -3.69
C GLU A 171 -8.41 -15.50 -2.16
N THR A 172 -7.70 -16.45 -1.56
CA THR A 172 -7.56 -16.54 -0.08
C THR A 172 -6.20 -17.11 0.29
N GLY A 173 -5.39 -16.33 1.01
CA GLY A 173 -4.03 -16.71 1.41
C GLY A 173 -3.02 -16.84 0.25
N GLY A 174 -3.39 -16.40 -0.95
CA GLY A 174 -2.59 -16.54 -2.18
C GLY A 174 -3.45 -16.63 -3.43
N GLY A 175 -2.82 -16.50 -4.60
CA GLY A 175 -3.47 -16.51 -5.91
C GLY A 175 -2.70 -15.69 -6.96
N GLU A 176 -3.23 -15.63 -8.19
CA GLU A 176 -2.58 -14.91 -9.31
C GLU A 176 -2.74 -13.40 -9.15
N ILE A 177 -3.93 -12.93 -8.79
CA ILE A 177 -4.19 -11.51 -8.59
C ILE A 177 -3.60 -11.03 -7.25
N TRP A 178 -3.66 -11.86 -6.21
CA TRP A 178 -3.00 -11.67 -4.91
C TRP A 178 -1.50 -11.42 -5.03
N ALA A 179 -0.81 -12.22 -5.84
CA ALA A 179 0.63 -12.11 -6.04
C ALA A 179 1.04 -10.92 -6.92
N ARG A 180 0.13 -10.40 -7.74
CA ARG A 180 0.36 -9.24 -8.62
C ARG A 180 -0.19 -7.92 -8.06
N MET A 181 -0.95 -7.95 -6.97
CA MET A 181 -1.51 -6.77 -6.34
C MET A 181 -0.36 -5.90 -5.76
N PRO A 182 -0.17 -4.66 -6.23
CA PRO A 182 0.82 -3.75 -5.67
C PRO A 182 0.52 -3.44 -4.20
N GLU A 183 1.58 -3.18 -3.43
CA GLU A 183 1.49 -3.05 -1.97
C GLU A 183 0.70 -1.82 -1.54
N GLU A 184 0.81 -0.73 -2.29
CA GLU A 184 0.16 0.55 -2.03
C GLU A 184 -1.29 0.63 -2.54
N VAL A 185 -1.87 -0.44 -3.10
CA VAL A 185 -3.26 -0.40 -3.56
C VAL A 185 -4.22 -0.28 -2.38
N ASP A 186 -5.04 0.77 -2.40
CA ASP A 186 -6.11 0.97 -1.45
C ASP A 186 -7.13 -0.19 -1.46
N VAL A 187 -7.33 -0.79 -0.29
CA VAL A 187 -8.38 -1.79 -0.02
C VAL A 187 -9.31 -1.30 1.08
N ALA A 188 -10.60 -1.60 0.93
CA ALA A 188 -11.56 -1.50 2.03
C ALA A 188 -11.57 -2.85 2.77
N GLY A 189 -11.03 -2.85 3.99
CA GLY A 189 -10.92 -4.04 4.83
C GLY A 189 -12.17 -4.26 5.69
N PHE A 190 -12.68 -5.50 5.71
CA PHE A 190 -13.79 -5.92 6.58
C PHE A 190 -13.39 -7.17 7.36
N ALA A 191 -13.38 -7.10 8.69
CA ALA A 191 -13.14 -8.24 9.55
C ALA A 191 -14.28 -8.39 10.56
N THR A 192 -14.97 -9.53 10.53
CA THR A 192 -15.98 -9.90 11.54
C THR A 192 -15.86 -11.37 11.90
N GLY A 193 -16.00 -11.70 13.18
CA GLY A 193 -16.04 -13.09 13.64
C GLY A 193 -14.77 -13.86 13.30
N GLN A 194 -14.82 -14.68 12.25
CA GLN A 194 -13.71 -15.53 11.81
C GLN A 194 -13.16 -15.17 10.42
N THR A 195 -13.85 -14.32 9.66
CA THR A 195 -13.49 -14.01 8.26
C THR A 195 -13.06 -12.55 8.10
N ALA A 196 -11.85 -12.37 7.57
CA ALA A 196 -11.37 -11.10 7.04
C ALA A 196 -11.56 -11.05 5.51
N CYS A 197 -12.03 -9.94 4.96
CA CYS A 197 -12.24 -9.70 3.54
C CYS A 197 -11.53 -8.39 3.12
N ALA A 198 -10.91 -8.39 1.94
CA ALA A 198 -10.31 -7.22 1.30
C ALA A 198 -11.06 -6.91 0.01
N TYR A 199 -11.60 -5.70 -0.10
CA TYR A 199 -12.28 -5.21 -1.29
C TYR A 199 -11.45 -4.10 -1.94
N PRO A 200 -10.68 -4.37 -3.01
CA PRO A 200 -9.86 -3.36 -3.65
C PRO A 200 -10.68 -2.18 -4.17
N LYS A 201 -10.26 -0.95 -3.86
CA LYS A 201 -10.94 0.28 -4.30
C LYS A 201 -10.99 0.39 -5.83
N LEU A 202 -9.99 -0.18 -6.52
CA LEU A 202 -9.93 -0.30 -7.99
C LEU A 202 -11.03 -1.20 -8.58
N VAL A 203 -11.61 -2.12 -7.80
CA VAL A 203 -12.79 -2.91 -8.19
C VAL A 203 -14.06 -2.18 -7.75
N LEU A 204 -14.13 -1.76 -6.48
CA LEU A 204 -15.31 -1.09 -5.94
C LEU A 204 -15.68 0.16 -6.74
N GLY A 205 -14.71 0.97 -7.19
CA GLY A 205 -14.96 2.15 -8.04
C GLY A 205 -15.55 1.84 -9.43
N LYS A 206 -15.52 0.57 -9.88
CA LYS A 206 -16.10 0.13 -11.17
C LYS A 206 -17.48 -0.50 -11.01
N VAL A 207 -17.72 -1.21 -9.91
CA VAL A 207 -18.95 -2.00 -9.68
C VAL A 207 -19.92 -1.34 -8.71
N LEU A 208 -19.42 -0.46 -7.82
CA LEU A 208 -20.08 0.24 -6.70
C LEU A 208 -20.79 -0.63 -5.66
N VAL A 209 -21.20 -1.85 -6.01
CA VAL A 209 -22.03 -2.73 -5.19
C VAL A 209 -21.53 -4.18 -5.32
N VAL A 210 -21.40 -4.87 -4.19
CA VAL A 210 -21.09 -6.30 -4.11
C VAL A 210 -22.09 -6.97 -3.16
N ASN A 211 -22.90 -7.89 -3.69
CA ASN A 211 -23.86 -8.70 -2.94
C ASN A 211 -23.17 -9.99 -2.45
N ASP A 212 -22.27 -9.88 -1.45
CA ASP A 212 -21.47 -11.00 -0.92
C ASP A 212 -22.26 -11.88 0.08
N VAL A 213 -21.67 -13.01 0.46
CA VAL A 213 -22.07 -13.85 1.60
C VAL A 213 -20.83 -14.09 2.46
N ILE A 214 -20.84 -13.59 3.69
CA ILE A 214 -19.71 -13.61 4.62
C ILE A 214 -20.17 -14.32 5.89
N ASP A 215 -19.45 -15.34 6.33
CA ASP A 215 -19.83 -16.21 7.46
C ASP A 215 -21.28 -16.78 7.32
N GLY A 216 -21.68 -17.09 6.09
CA GLY A 216 -23.04 -17.56 5.77
C GLY A 216 -24.14 -16.49 5.82
N LEU A 217 -23.80 -15.25 6.22
CA LEU A 217 -24.73 -14.12 6.27
C LEU A 217 -24.65 -13.31 4.96
N PRO A 218 -25.78 -12.98 4.33
CA PRO A 218 -25.76 -12.13 3.14
C PRO A 218 -25.38 -10.70 3.54
N ARG A 219 -24.40 -10.14 2.83
CA ARG A 219 -23.87 -8.79 3.07
C ARG A 219 -23.96 -7.97 1.79
N LEU A 220 -24.30 -6.71 1.94
CA LEU A 220 -24.22 -5.72 0.86
C LEU A 220 -23.02 -4.83 1.15
N VAL A 221 -21.96 -4.96 0.36
CA VAL A 221 -20.86 -4.00 0.35
C VAL A 221 -21.21 -2.93 -0.67
N HIS A 222 -21.31 -1.68 -0.22
CA HIS A 222 -21.66 -0.54 -1.04
C HIS A 222 -20.54 0.51 -0.94
N HIS A 223 -19.99 0.89 -2.07
CA HIS A 223 -19.12 2.06 -2.21
C HIS A 223 -19.93 3.21 -2.83
N ASP A 224 -20.04 4.33 -2.11
CA ASP A 224 -20.66 5.55 -2.62
C ASP A 224 -19.58 6.51 -3.13
N PRO A 225 -19.46 6.76 -4.45
CA PRO A 225 -18.43 7.63 -5.00
C PRO A 225 -18.70 9.13 -4.74
N PHE A 226 -19.87 9.50 -4.20
CA PHE A 226 -20.21 10.87 -3.83
C PHE A 226 -19.93 11.17 -2.34
N GLN A 227 -19.46 10.16 -1.61
CA GLN A 227 -19.22 10.20 -0.17
C GLN A 227 -17.88 10.89 0.14
N GLY A 228 -17.95 12.18 0.51
CA GLY A 228 -16.76 12.98 0.86
C GLY A 228 -16.14 12.60 2.21
N PRO A 229 -14.83 12.89 2.41
CA PRO A 229 -14.08 12.52 3.62
C PRO A 229 -14.63 13.15 4.90
N GLU A 230 -15.31 14.30 4.79
CA GLU A 230 -15.94 15.02 5.92
C GLU A 230 -17.07 14.26 6.62
N ARG A 231 -17.52 13.16 6.03
CA ARG A 231 -18.63 12.31 6.50
C ARG A 231 -18.16 10.88 6.86
N GLY A 232 -16.86 10.61 6.83
CA GLY A 232 -16.27 9.29 7.15
C GLY A 232 -16.08 8.38 5.92
N PRO A 233 -15.86 7.06 6.13
CA PRO A 233 -15.48 6.15 5.06
C PRO A 233 -16.56 5.96 3.98
N ASP A 234 -16.09 5.85 2.75
CA ASP A 234 -16.91 5.80 1.52
C ASP A 234 -17.30 4.37 1.09
N VAL A 235 -17.02 3.37 1.93
CA VAL A 235 -17.47 1.99 1.79
C VAL A 235 -18.20 1.57 3.06
N ALA A 236 -19.38 0.98 2.90
CA ALA A 236 -20.22 0.47 3.98
C ALA A 236 -20.65 -0.97 3.72
N VAL A 237 -20.81 -1.73 4.80
CA VAL A 237 -21.37 -3.09 4.77
C VAL A 237 -22.71 -3.08 5.48
N TYR A 238 -23.74 -3.58 4.83
CA TYR A 238 -25.09 -3.73 5.39
C TYR A 238 -25.49 -5.20 5.51
N ASP A 239 -26.36 -5.51 6.47
CA ASP A 239 -27.06 -6.78 6.52
C ASP A 239 -28.16 -6.77 5.44
N SER A 240 -27.98 -7.53 4.36
CA SER A 240 -28.87 -7.46 3.20
C SER A 240 -30.11 -8.33 3.36
N ARG A 241 -30.76 -8.24 4.53
CA ARG A 241 -32.03 -8.93 4.85
C ARG A 241 -33.10 -7.93 5.25
N VAL A 242 -34.28 -8.08 4.65
CA VAL A 242 -35.53 -7.47 5.13
C VAL A 242 -36.47 -8.59 5.52
N ASP A 243 -37.01 -8.53 6.73
CA ASP A 243 -37.95 -9.52 7.28
C ASP A 243 -37.44 -10.97 7.11
N GLY A 244 -36.13 -11.17 7.31
CA GLY A 244 -35.43 -12.45 7.19
C GLY A 244 -35.04 -12.88 5.77
N ARG A 245 -35.48 -12.16 4.72
CA ARG A 245 -35.25 -12.51 3.31
C ARG A 245 -34.08 -11.74 2.72
N ARG A 246 -33.16 -12.43 2.02
CA ARG A 246 -32.04 -11.78 1.29
C ARG A 246 -32.58 -10.84 0.21
N ILE A 247 -31.99 -9.65 0.13
CA ILE A 247 -32.16 -8.68 -0.95
C ILE A 247 -30.86 -8.62 -1.77
N THR A 248 -31.00 -8.37 -3.07
CA THR A 248 -29.90 -8.17 -4.02
C THR A 248 -30.04 -6.79 -4.65
N MET A 249 -29.05 -5.92 -4.44
CA MET A 249 -29.07 -4.54 -4.94
C MET A 249 -28.36 -4.41 -6.29
N GLY A 250 -28.84 -3.50 -7.14
CA GLY A 250 -28.13 -2.94 -8.28
C GLY A 250 -27.94 -1.42 -8.16
N SER A 251 -27.10 -0.84 -9.02
CA SER A 251 -26.97 0.62 -9.14
C SER A 251 -28.11 1.19 -10.00
N CYS A 252 -28.74 2.29 -9.58
CA CYS A 252 -29.77 2.95 -10.39
C CYS A 252 -29.19 3.77 -11.56
N GLY A 253 -27.91 4.11 -11.50
CA GLY A 253 -27.30 5.06 -12.42
C GLY A 253 -27.71 6.52 -12.20
N PHE A 254 -28.15 6.89 -10.99
CA PHE A 254 -28.33 8.30 -10.59
C PHE A 254 -28.01 8.48 -9.10
N SER A 255 -27.94 9.74 -8.66
CA SER A 255 -27.72 10.12 -7.27
C SER A 255 -28.89 10.96 -6.74
N MET A 256 -29.08 11.00 -5.43
CA MET A 256 -30.03 11.88 -4.75
C MET A 256 -29.30 12.64 -3.65
N GLY A 257 -29.27 13.98 -3.73
CA GLY A 257 -28.60 14.82 -2.73
C GLY A 257 -27.10 14.53 -2.56
N ARG A 258 -26.40 14.18 -3.66
CA ARG A 258 -25.02 13.67 -3.66
C ARG A 258 -24.83 12.42 -2.78
N ARG A 259 -25.70 11.44 -2.96
CA ARG A 259 -25.58 10.06 -2.47
C ARG A 259 -25.98 9.10 -3.58
N HIS A 260 -25.26 8.00 -3.74
CA HIS A 260 -25.57 6.98 -4.75
C HIS A 260 -26.91 6.29 -4.43
N VAL A 261 -27.76 6.11 -5.44
CA VAL A 261 -29.07 5.46 -5.29
C VAL A 261 -29.00 4.02 -5.80
N LEU A 262 -29.40 3.07 -4.95
CA LEU A 262 -29.46 1.65 -5.26
C LEU A 262 -30.92 1.24 -5.49
N TYR A 263 -31.13 0.15 -6.22
CA TYR A 263 -32.47 -0.47 -6.33
C TYR A 263 -32.42 -1.94 -5.92
N ASP A 264 -33.46 -2.40 -5.25
CA ASP A 264 -33.70 -3.82 -5.01
C ASP A 264 -34.22 -4.47 -6.31
N ARG A 265 -33.50 -5.47 -6.81
CA ARG A 265 -33.85 -6.20 -8.04
C ARG A 265 -35.13 -7.03 -7.92
N GLY A 266 -35.54 -7.41 -6.71
CA GLY A 266 -36.75 -8.19 -6.45
C GLY A 266 -38.03 -7.36 -6.38
N THR A 267 -37.96 -6.11 -5.93
CA THR A 267 -39.16 -5.25 -5.74
C THR A 267 -39.17 -3.94 -6.52
N GLU A 268 -38.05 -3.57 -7.14
CA GLU A 268 -37.77 -2.25 -7.73
C GLU A 268 -37.91 -1.07 -6.74
N SER A 269 -37.84 -1.35 -5.44
CA SER A 269 -37.73 -0.31 -4.40
C SER A 269 -36.38 0.41 -4.48
N LEU A 270 -36.38 1.72 -4.23
CA LEU A 270 -35.20 2.57 -4.32
C LEU A 270 -34.66 2.91 -2.95
N TRP A 271 -33.34 2.81 -2.80
CA TRP A 271 -32.61 2.84 -1.54
C TRP A 271 -31.50 3.89 -1.55
N VAL A 272 -31.31 4.54 -0.41
CA VAL A 272 -30.24 5.52 -0.20
C VAL A 272 -29.59 5.33 1.16
N ASP A 273 -28.29 5.58 1.24
CA ASP A 273 -27.57 5.61 2.51
C ASP A 273 -28.04 6.80 3.36
N ARG A 274 -28.41 6.56 4.62
CA ARG A 274 -28.81 7.61 5.58
C ARG A 274 -27.70 7.96 6.57
N GLY A 275 -26.66 7.14 6.69
CA GLY A 275 -25.55 7.27 7.64
C GLY A 275 -25.49 6.07 8.58
N ASP A 276 -26.61 5.77 9.25
CA ASP A 276 -26.83 4.67 10.20
C ASP A 276 -27.44 3.41 9.58
N GLY A 277 -27.97 3.50 8.36
CA GLY A 277 -28.54 2.39 7.61
C GLY A 277 -28.78 2.75 6.14
N LEU A 278 -29.13 1.74 5.34
CA LEU A 278 -29.59 1.94 3.96
C LEU A 278 -31.13 1.90 3.95
N GLU A 279 -31.79 3.02 3.65
CA GLU A 279 -33.25 3.16 3.74
C GLU A 279 -33.91 3.13 2.35
N ALA A 280 -35.00 2.37 2.22
CA ALA A 280 -35.88 2.43 1.07
C ALA A 280 -36.76 3.69 1.14
N PHE A 281 -36.54 4.66 0.26
CA PHE A 281 -37.36 5.88 0.20
C PHE A 281 -38.55 5.76 -0.78
N SER A 282 -38.54 4.78 -1.67
CA SER A 282 -39.61 4.53 -2.65
C SER A 282 -39.81 3.04 -2.96
N GLY A 283 -40.95 2.71 -3.55
CA GLY A 283 -41.35 1.35 -3.94
C GLY A 283 -41.95 0.49 -2.82
N LYS A 284 -42.04 -0.82 -3.06
CA LYS A 284 -42.80 -1.76 -2.20
C LYS A 284 -42.23 -1.91 -0.78
N LEU A 285 -40.95 -1.60 -0.60
CA LEU A 285 -40.25 -1.70 0.69
C LEU A 285 -40.03 -0.33 1.35
N LYS A 286 -40.68 0.75 0.88
CA LYS A 286 -40.55 2.10 1.44
C LYS A 286 -40.67 2.11 2.98
N GLY A 287 -39.72 2.79 3.64
CA GLY A 287 -39.61 2.87 5.10
C GLY A 287 -38.94 1.66 5.77
N LYS A 288 -38.50 0.64 5.01
CA LYS A 288 -37.59 -0.40 5.51
C LYS A 288 -36.14 0.08 5.43
N THR A 289 -35.33 -0.38 6.39
CA THR A 289 -33.91 -0.03 6.49
C THR A 289 -33.07 -1.30 6.64
N LEU A 290 -31.99 -1.43 5.86
CA LEU A 290 -30.95 -2.42 6.09
C LEU A 290 -30.00 -1.91 7.18
N ALA A 291 -29.75 -2.72 8.20
CA ALA A 291 -28.86 -2.36 9.30
C ALA A 291 -27.41 -2.23 8.80
N LEU A 292 -26.74 -1.13 9.18
CA LEU A 292 -25.31 -0.96 8.98
C LEU A 292 -24.55 -1.95 9.88
N VAL A 293 -23.67 -2.74 9.27
CA VAL A 293 -22.73 -3.65 9.95
C VAL A 293 -21.43 -2.92 10.26
N GLY A 294 -20.98 -2.04 9.35
CA GLY A 294 -19.81 -1.19 9.57
C GLY A 294 -19.46 -0.31 8.38
N ARG A 295 -18.76 0.79 8.65
CA ARG A 295 -18.03 1.61 7.66
C ARG A 295 -16.62 1.06 7.55
N LEU A 296 -16.14 0.77 6.35
CA LEU A 296 -14.82 0.17 6.14
C LEU A 296 -13.79 1.27 5.92
N PRO A 297 -12.78 1.43 6.78
CA PRO A 297 -11.67 2.33 6.49
C PRO A 297 -10.87 1.82 5.29
N THR A 298 -10.32 2.75 4.51
CA THR A 298 -9.33 2.45 3.48
C THR A 298 -7.96 2.26 4.13
N THR A 299 -7.21 1.27 3.67
CA THR A 299 -5.82 0.99 4.07
C THR A 299 -5.05 0.42 2.88
N SER A 300 -3.73 0.38 2.93
CA SER A 300 -2.92 -0.24 1.88
C SER A 300 -3.10 -1.76 1.86
N TRP A 301 -2.86 -2.38 0.71
CA TRP A 301 -2.92 -3.83 0.58
C TRP A 301 -1.85 -4.51 1.43
N SER A 302 -0.63 -3.97 1.52
CA SER A 302 0.44 -4.55 2.34
C SER A 302 0.11 -4.51 3.82
N ASP A 303 -0.38 -3.38 4.35
CA ASP A 303 -0.79 -3.26 5.76
C ASP A 303 -1.92 -4.25 6.07
N TRP A 304 -2.99 -4.26 5.27
CA TRP A 304 -4.12 -5.17 5.50
C TRP A 304 -3.72 -6.64 5.42
N ARG A 305 -2.89 -7.01 4.44
CA ARG A 305 -2.40 -8.39 4.25
C ARG A 305 -1.44 -8.82 5.36
N SER A 306 -0.64 -7.90 5.92
CA SER A 306 0.22 -8.17 7.08
C SER A 306 -0.61 -8.55 8.30
N ASP A 307 -1.67 -7.79 8.58
CA ASP A 307 -2.56 -8.03 9.72
C ASP A 307 -3.53 -9.20 9.47
N ASN A 308 -3.90 -9.47 8.21
CA ASN A 308 -4.90 -10.45 7.80
C ASN A 308 -4.38 -11.39 6.68
N PRO A 309 -3.34 -12.21 6.93
CA PRO A 309 -2.71 -13.03 5.88
C PRO A 309 -3.65 -14.07 5.26
N GLY A 310 -4.70 -14.48 5.97
CA GLY A 310 -5.76 -15.36 5.50
C GLY A 310 -6.99 -14.65 4.91
N THR A 311 -6.92 -13.36 4.58
CA THR A 311 -8.07 -12.61 4.07
C THR A 311 -8.63 -13.17 2.75
N ARG A 312 -9.94 -13.05 2.53
CA ARG A 312 -10.59 -13.21 1.22
C ARG A 312 -10.37 -11.94 0.40
N LEU A 313 -9.56 -12.00 -0.65
CA LEU A 313 -9.38 -10.90 -1.59
C LEU A 313 -10.44 -10.98 -2.69
N LEU A 314 -11.20 -9.90 -2.92
CA LEU A 314 -12.08 -9.79 -4.08
C LEU A 314 -11.24 -9.63 -5.36
N VAL A 315 -11.32 -10.60 -6.27
CA VAL A 315 -10.54 -10.61 -7.52
C VAL A 315 -11.38 -10.50 -8.79
N GLY A 316 -12.71 -10.60 -8.67
CA GLY A 316 -13.60 -10.47 -9.81
C GLY A 316 -15.06 -10.82 -9.51
N ALA A 317 -15.80 -11.07 -10.59
CA ALA A 317 -17.13 -11.63 -10.55
C ALA A 317 -17.16 -12.98 -11.25
N LEU A 318 -17.66 -14.01 -10.55
CA LEU A 318 -18.01 -15.26 -11.21
C LEU A 318 -19.16 -15.00 -12.20
N PRO A 319 -19.21 -15.71 -13.34
CA PRO A 319 -20.38 -15.68 -14.21
C PRO A 319 -21.63 -16.03 -13.40
N ALA A 320 -22.77 -15.42 -13.75
CA ALA A 320 -24.04 -15.91 -13.25
C ALA A 320 -24.14 -17.41 -13.58
N PRO A 321 -24.53 -18.28 -12.62
CA PRO A 321 -24.66 -19.69 -12.90
C PRO A 321 -25.60 -19.83 -14.10
N ALA A 322 -25.14 -20.56 -15.13
CA ALA A 322 -25.97 -20.83 -16.30
C ALA A 322 -27.30 -21.39 -15.80
N ALA A 323 -28.41 -20.72 -16.15
CA ALA A 323 -29.73 -21.19 -15.77
C ALA A 323 -29.83 -22.64 -16.22
N THR A 324 -29.88 -23.57 -15.26
CA THR A 324 -29.88 -25.00 -15.54
C THR A 324 -31.02 -25.24 -16.50
N ALA A 325 -30.71 -25.71 -17.71
CA ALA A 325 -31.73 -26.04 -18.68
C ALA A 325 -32.61 -27.10 -18.02
N ALA A 326 -33.86 -26.72 -17.72
CA ALA A 326 -34.83 -27.62 -17.16
C ALA A 326 -35.22 -28.62 -18.26
N GLU A 327 -34.70 -29.84 -18.15
CA GLU A 327 -35.29 -31.04 -18.76
C GLU A 327 -36.63 -31.38 -18.08
#